data_AF-R9AEA9-F1
#
_entry.id   AF-R9AEA9-F1
#
_cell.length_a   1.000
_cell.length_b   1.000
_cell.length_c   1.000
_cell.angle_alpha   90.00
_cell.angle_beta   90.00
_cell.angle_gamma   90.00
#
_symmetry.space_group_name_H-M   'P 1'
#
loop_
_entity.id
_entity.type
_entity.pdbx_description
1 polymer ?
#
loop_
_entity_poly.entity_id
_entity_poly.type
_entity_poly.pdbx_seq_one_letter_code
_entity_poly.pdbx_strand_id
1 'polypeptide(L)'
;MGGHGEFHTVKLDPAAERWNHMREHTYQHFKMTRPISNKIIAFGLVIPAGIFTLAKYTDEKWDWIGARKGESTTQRGTFHRSQVSDESEE
;
A
#
# COMPACT_ATOMS: atom_id res chain seq x y z
N MET A 1 34.35 -12.79 -31.75
CA MET A 1 33.16 -12.23 -32.43
C MET A 1 33.61 -11.00 -33.20
N GLY A 2 33.55 -11.04 -34.53
CA GLY A 2 34.03 -9.96 -35.41
C GLY A 2 32.89 -9.01 -35.78
N GLY A 3 32.73 -7.94 -35.00
CA GLY A 3 31.84 -6.82 -35.33
C GLY A 3 32.62 -5.69 -35.98
N HIS A 4 32.13 -5.19 -37.11
CA HIS A 4 32.68 -4.03 -37.83
C HIS A 4 32.68 -2.77 -36.95
N GLY A 5 33.73 -1.97 -37.12
CA GLY A 5 34.05 -0.79 -36.32
C GLY A 5 32.92 0.24 -36.24
N GLU A 6 32.57 0.54 -34.99
CA GLU A 6 32.37 1.87 -34.43
C GLU A 6 31.48 2.86 -35.19
N PHE A 7 30.24 2.47 -35.46
CA PHE A 7 29.15 3.42 -35.63
C PHE A 7 28.35 3.51 -34.32
N HIS A 8 28.67 4.48 -33.47
CA HIS A 8 27.89 4.78 -32.27
C HIS A 8 26.62 5.53 -32.68
N THR A 9 25.49 4.83 -32.84
CA THR A 9 24.19 5.43 -33.16
C THR A 9 23.68 6.37 -32.05
N VAL A 10 24.22 6.24 -30.84
CA VAL A 10 23.87 7.05 -29.68
C VAL A 10 25.13 7.74 -29.15
N LYS A 11 25.02 9.04 -28.88
CA LYS A 11 26.07 9.78 -28.19
C LYS A 11 26.11 9.34 -26.73
N LEU A 12 27.16 8.62 -26.36
CA LEU A 12 27.39 8.20 -24.98
C LEU A 12 27.84 9.40 -24.14
N ASP A 13 27.03 9.77 -23.16
CA ASP A 13 27.40 10.77 -22.16
C ASP A 13 28.00 10.05 -20.95
N PRO A 14 29.29 10.26 -20.65
CA PRO A 14 29.93 9.62 -19.51
C PRO A 14 29.29 10.00 -18.16
N ALA A 15 28.58 11.13 -18.06
CA ALA A 15 27.84 11.47 -16.86
C ALA A 15 26.59 10.58 -16.67
N ALA A 16 25.85 10.33 -17.75
CA ALA A 16 24.66 9.50 -17.72
C ALA A 16 25.01 8.03 -17.40
N GLU A 17 26.08 7.50 -17.99
CA GLU A 17 26.57 6.15 -17.72
C GLU A 17 27.01 5.99 -16.26
N ARG A 18 27.74 6.96 -15.71
CA ARG A 18 28.15 6.92 -14.29
C ARG A 18 26.97 6.98 -13.34
N TRP A 19 25.94 7.78 -13.65
CA TRP A 19 24.72 7.84 -12.84
C TRP A 19 23.96 6.52 -12.89
N ASN A 20 23.85 5.91 -14.07
CA ASN A 20 23.20 4.62 -14.23
C ASN A 20 23.95 3.54 -13.43
N HIS A 21 25.27 3.48 -13.58
CA HIS A 21 26.14 2.58 -12.83
C HIS A 21 26.00 2.79 -11.31
N MET A 22 25.98 4.05 -10.83
CA MET A 22 25.76 4.33 -9.41
C MET A 22 24.42 3.75 -8.91
N ARG A 23 23.33 3.95 -9.65
CA ARG A 23 22.00 3.44 -9.27
C ARG A 23 21.95 1.93 -9.24
N GLU A 24 22.50 1.27 -10.26
CA GLU A 24 22.51 -0.19 -10.36
C GLU A 24 23.37 -0.83 -9.26
N HIS A 25 24.48 -0.20 -8.88
CA HIS A 25 25.41 -0.70 -7.86
C HIS A 25 25.18 -0.11 -6.46
N THR A 26 24.04 0.55 -6.22
CA THR A 26 23.72 1.16 -4.91
C THR A 26 23.67 0.11 -3.79
N TYR A 27 23.16 -1.11 -4.07
CA TYR A 27 23.02 -2.16 -3.06
C TYR A 27 24.37 -2.64 -2.49
N GLN A 28 25.44 -2.58 -3.29
CA GLN A 28 26.79 -3.01 -2.86
C GLN A 28 27.39 -2.07 -1.83
N HIS A 29 26.99 -0.80 -1.87
CA HIS A 29 27.53 0.27 -1.03
C HIS A 29 26.56 0.68 0.08
N PHE A 30 25.44 -0.03 0.22
CA PHE A 30 24.41 0.29 1.19
C PHE A 30 24.92 0.11 2.63
N LYS A 31 24.59 1.09 3.50
CA LYS A 31 24.90 1.04 4.92
C LYS A 31 23.64 1.28 5.74
N MET A 32 23.37 0.38 6.70
CA MET A 32 22.33 0.58 7.71
C MET A 32 22.75 1.72 8.64
N THR A 33 22.24 2.92 8.37
CA THR A 33 22.38 4.07 9.27
C THR A 33 21.07 4.26 10.04
N ARG A 34 21.15 4.83 11.26
CA ARG A 34 19.98 5.11 12.10
C ARG A 34 18.78 5.71 11.34
N PRO A 35 18.92 6.79 10.53
CA PRO A 35 17.79 7.35 9.81
C PRO A 35 17.22 6.42 8.73
N ILE A 36 18.04 5.58 8.09
CA ILE A 36 17.59 4.63 7.07
C ILE A 36 16.86 3.46 7.73
N SER A 37 17.40 2.90 8.82
CA SER A 37 16.77 1.81 9.56
C SER A 37 15.38 2.21 10.08
N ASN A 38 15.22 3.43 10.59
CA ASN A 38 13.91 3.94 11.00
C ASN A 38 12.91 3.98 9.84
N LYS A 39 13.35 4.37 8.63
CA LYS A 39 12.50 4.37 7.43
C LYS A 39 12.13 2.96 7.01
N ILE A 40 13.08 2.02 7.03
CA ILE A 40 12.81 0.61 6.71
C ILE A 40 11.76 0.04 7.65
N ILE A 41 11.89 0.28 8.96
CA ILE A 41 10.92 -0.20 9.96
C ILE A 41 9.55 0.48 9.74
N ALA A 42 9.54 1.80 9.53
CA ALA A 42 8.30 2.55 9.32
C ALA A 42 7.52 2.05 8.10
N PHE A 43 8.17 1.98 6.93
CA PHE A 43 7.51 1.61 5.68
C PHE A 43 7.38 0.11 5.47
N GLY A 44 8.33 -0.69 5.96
CA GLY A 44 8.31 -2.15 5.80
C GLY A 44 7.43 -2.87 6.81
N LEU A 45 7.18 -2.28 7.98
CA LEU A 45 6.44 -2.95 9.05
C LEU A 45 5.33 -2.08 9.65
N VAL A 46 5.65 -0.88 10.15
CA VAL A 46 4.69 -0.08 10.93
C VAL A 46 3.47 0.33 10.10
N ILE A 47 3.69 0.87 8.90
CA ILE A 47 2.62 1.31 8.01
C ILE A 47 1.75 0.12 7.56
N PRO A 48 2.30 -0.96 6.97
CA PRO A 48 1.46 -2.07 6.53
C PRO A 48 0.73 -2.77 7.69
N ALA A 49 1.39 -2.94 8.86
CA ALA A 49 0.72 -3.48 10.04
C ALA A 49 -0.40 -2.55 10.53
N GLY A 50 -0.15 -1.23 10.58
CA GLY A 50 -1.15 -0.24 10.96
C GLY A 50 -2.37 -0.28 10.04
N ILE A 51 -2.16 -0.28 8.73
CA ILE A 51 -3.24 -0.40 7.74
C ILE A 51 -4.02 -1.70 7.96
N PHE A 52 -3.34 -2.83 8.13
CA PHE A 52 -4.00 -4.10 8.37
C PHE A 52 -4.85 -4.10 9.65
N THR A 53 -4.31 -3.55 10.75
CA THR A 53 -5.05 -3.46 12.03
C THR A 53 -6.27 -2.56 11.92
N LEU A 54 -6.15 -1.44 11.21
CA LEU A 54 -7.27 -0.53 10.97
C LEU A 54 -8.33 -1.20 10.11
N ALA A 55 -7.92 -1.85 9.01
CA ALA A 55 -8.82 -2.60 8.14
C ALA A 55 -9.58 -3.66 8.95
N LYS A 56 -8.89 -4.45 9.78
CA LYS A 56 -9.51 -5.46 10.65
C LYS A 56 -10.45 -4.87 11.70
N TYR A 57 -10.15 -3.69 12.24
CA TYR A 57 -11.01 -3.03 13.20
C TYR A 57 -12.27 -2.41 12.56
N THR A 58 -12.17 -1.99 11.30
CA THR A 58 -13.28 -1.42 10.55
C THR A 58 -14.07 -2.45 9.74
N ASP A 59 -13.56 -3.68 9.64
CA ASP A 59 -14.18 -4.80 8.94
C ASP A 59 -15.58 -5.03 9.51
N GLU A 60 -16.58 -5.07 8.63
CA GLU A 60 -18.01 -5.24 8.98
C GLU A 60 -18.59 -4.23 9.97
N LYS A 61 -17.84 -3.19 10.35
CA LYS A 61 -18.29 -2.20 11.34
C LYS A 61 -19.37 -1.27 10.79
N TRP A 62 -19.41 -1.08 9.48
CA TRP A 62 -20.25 -0.08 8.85
C TRP A 62 -21.15 -0.71 7.79
N ASP A 63 -22.45 -0.46 7.92
CA ASP A 63 -23.45 -0.85 6.92
C ASP A 63 -24.36 0.34 6.64
N TRP A 64 -24.26 0.81 5.39
CA TRP A 64 -24.98 1.97 4.90
C TRP A 64 -26.10 1.57 3.94
N ILE A 65 -26.27 0.26 3.69
CA ILE A 65 -27.22 -0.24 2.71
C ILE A 65 -28.64 0.02 3.23
N GLY A 66 -29.34 0.96 2.62
CA GLY A 66 -30.73 1.28 2.96
C GLY A 66 -30.93 2.08 4.26
N ALA A 67 -29.87 2.64 4.85
CA ALA A 67 -29.95 3.39 6.12
C ALA A 67 -30.84 4.65 5.99
N ARG A 68 -31.83 4.81 6.88
CA ARG A 68 -32.76 5.96 6.92
C ARG A 68 -32.30 7.05 7.88
N LYS A 69 -32.92 8.24 7.79
CA LYS A 69 -32.60 9.40 8.65
C LYS A 69 -32.85 9.05 10.12
N GLY A 70 -31.78 9.03 10.92
CA GLY A 70 -31.83 8.78 12.36
C GLY A 70 -31.47 7.34 12.77
N GLU A 71 -31.26 6.43 11.81
CA GLU A 71 -30.84 5.05 12.08
C GLU A 71 -29.32 4.93 12.29
N SER A 72 -28.90 3.98 13.11
CA SER A 72 -27.48 3.69 13.35
C SER A 72 -26.90 2.87 12.21
N THR A 73 -25.86 3.40 11.57
CA THR A 73 -25.11 2.74 10.49
C THR A 73 -23.91 1.90 10.98
N THR A 74 -23.58 2.00 12.27
CA THR A 74 -22.53 1.17 12.86
C THR A 74 -23.14 -0.18 13.24
N GLN A 75 -22.70 -1.25 12.58
CA GLN A 75 -22.99 -2.62 13.03
C GLN A 75 -22.10 -2.91 14.24
N ARG A 76 -22.72 -3.11 15.42
CA ARG A 76 -22.00 -3.44 16.65
C ARG A 76 -22.27 -4.89 17.04
N GLY A 77 -21.43 -5.79 16.50
CA GLY A 77 -21.31 -7.18 16.98
C GLY A 77 -22.41 -8.13 16.51
N THR A 78 -21.96 -9.17 15.80
CA THR A 78 -22.61 -10.47 15.58
C THR A 78 -24.11 -10.44 15.30
N PHE A 79 -24.47 -10.45 14.01
CA PHE A 79 -25.71 -11.03 13.47
C PHE A 79 -26.91 -11.12 14.44
N HIS A 80 -27.74 -10.08 14.47
CA HIS A 80 -29.16 -10.24 14.79
C HIS A 80 -29.99 -9.35 13.87
N ARG A 81 -30.23 -9.83 12.64
CA ARG A 81 -31.40 -9.40 11.86
C ARG A 81 -32.61 -10.14 12.44
N SER A 82 -33.12 -9.68 13.58
CA SER A 82 -34.48 -10.03 13.97
C SER A 82 -35.42 -9.26 13.06
N GLN A 83 -36.02 -9.97 12.11
CA GLN A 83 -37.19 -9.54 11.35
C GLN A 83 -38.31 -9.21 12.35
N VAL A 84 -38.43 -7.93 12.68
CA VAL A 84 -39.56 -7.32 13.39
C VAL A 84 -39.72 -6.01 12.62
N SER A 85 -40.75 -5.75 11.82
CA SER A 85 -42.17 -6.10 11.91
C SER A 85 -42.80 -5.78 10.54
N ASP A 86 -43.41 -6.77 9.90
CA ASP A 86 -44.30 -6.60 8.73
C ASP A 86 -45.56 -7.48 8.94
N GLU A 87 -46.09 -7.49 10.17
CA GLU A 87 -47.36 -8.15 10.54
C GLU A 87 -48.35 -7.17 11.20
N SER A 88 -48.32 -5.89 10.81
CA SER A 88 -49.32 -4.93 11.30
C SER A 88 -49.77 -3.93 10.24
N GLU A 89 -50.09 -4.43 9.05
CA GLU A 89 -51.01 -3.77 8.11
C GLU A 89 -51.92 -4.85 7.50
N GLU A 90 -52.92 -5.27 8.28
CA GLU A 90 -54.26 -5.59 7.75
C GLU A 90 -55.04 -4.29 7.55
#